data_AF-A0A6N8FK13-F1
#
_entry.id   AF-A0A6N8FK13-F1
#
_cell.length_a   1.000
_cell.length_b   1.000
_cell.length_c   1.000
_cell.angle_alpha   90.00
_cell.angle_beta   90.00
_cell.angle_gamma   90.00
#
_symmetry.space_group_name_H-M   'P 1'
#
loop_
_entity.id
_entity.type
_entity.pdbx_description
1 polymer ?
#
loop_
_entity_poly.entity_id
_entity_poly.type
_entity_poly.pdbx_seq_one_letter_code
_entity_poly.pdbx_strand_id
1 'polypeptide(L)'
;MTKKRLLGFVGILFSVVLLLAACGGSNNNVAIGPAGSATNTISKLIFDAYELEEGDYNTFEEGFGDAAEGVQDGNINISVGILGLPASSIESLQASAGDVKMISLSDEAISYIEENSAYREMTIPADSYDFLEEDVKTVTAYAILMGNTNTISEELGYELAKAMIENSNEISHAQGAQMTLDNALNGLEDLPIHPGAARYYEEQGLEFDNLVAELNVADQPNELTLGTGSSGGTYYPLGGEMATVWNNNIDGINVTSTETGASLENLASIRDDKMDLGMSVHGPAIDAVKGQGDFDAPVENAAFIGHIYPEVVQIVTREEFGIDSFEDLK
;
A
#
# COMPACT_ATOMS: atom_id res chain seq x y z
N MET A 1 29.02 22.32 -58.42
CA MET A 1 28.58 21.02 -57.86
C MET A 1 29.22 20.86 -56.50
N THR A 2 28.45 21.15 -55.47
CA THR A 2 28.93 21.45 -54.11
C THR A 2 28.90 20.17 -53.27
N LYS A 3 30.02 19.85 -52.62
CA LYS A 3 30.21 18.70 -51.73
C LYS A 3 29.23 18.74 -50.55
N LYS A 4 28.44 17.69 -50.33
CA LYS A 4 27.79 17.42 -49.04
C LYS A 4 28.59 16.34 -48.31
N ARG A 5 29.14 16.72 -47.15
CA ARG A 5 29.77 15.82 -46.17
C ARG A 5 28.65 15.08 -45.42
N LEU A 6 28.77 13.76 -45.36
CA LEU A 6 28.02 12.91 -44.45
C LEU A 6 28.82 12.87 -43.13
N LEU A 7 28.29 13.45 -42.05
CA LEU A 7 28.80 13.23 -40.69
C LEU A 7 27.83 12.27 -40.01
N GLY A 8 28.36 11.12 -39.56
CA GLY A 8 27.65 10.20 -38.69
C GLY A 8 27.53 10.81 -37.29
N PHE A 9 26.33 10.77 -36.74
CA PHE A 9 26.06 11.00 -35.33
C PHE A 9 26.01 9.61 -34.67
N VAL A 10 27.07 9.25 -33.96
CA VAL A 10 27.02 8.19 -32.94
C VAL A 10 26.66 8.90 -31.65
N GLY A 11 25.40 8.83 -31.25
CA GLY A 11 24.94 9.27 -29.93
C GLY A 11 25.39 8.24 -28.90
N ILE A 12 26.42 8.57 -28.13
CA ILE A 12 26.75 7.83 -26.90
C ILE A 12 25.81 8.37 -25.83
N LEU A 13 24.83 7.54 -25.45
CA LEU A 13 23.96 7.77 -24.30
C LEU A 13 24.83 7.62 -23.04
N PHE A 14 25.22 8.73 -22.42
CA PHE A 14 25.80 8.71 -21.08
C PHE A 14 24.65 8.60 -20.08
N SER A 15 24.39 7.39 -19.59
CA SER A 15 23.63 7.18 -18.36
C SER A 15 24.46 7.77 -17.23
N VAL A 16 24.07 8.95 -16.74
CA VAL A 16 24.65 9.53 -15.53
C VAL A 16 24.01 8.81 -14.36
N VAL A 17 24.63 7.72 -13.90
CA VAL A 17 24.44 7.25 -12.54
C VAL A 17 25.17 8.27 -11.66
N LEU A 18 24.41 9.15 -11.03
CA LEU A 18 24.94 10.04 -10.01
C LEU A 18 25.15 9.20 -8.74
N LEU A 19 26.28 8.48 -8.68
CA LEU A 19 26.79 7.96 -7.41
C LEU A 19 27.25 9.16 -6.58
N LEU A 20 26.35 9.69 -5.78
CA LEU A 20 26.72 10.52 -4.64
C LEU A 20 27.40 9.61 -3.63
N ALA A 21 28.73 9.57 -3.69
CA ALA A 21 29.53 9.11 -2.57
C ALA A 21 29.35 10.10 -1.42
N ALA A 22 28.41 9.82 -0.52
CA ALA A 22 28.35 10.46 0.79
C ALA A 22 29.41 9.79 1.68
N CYS A 23 30.48 10.53 1.97
CA CYS A 23 31.41 10.16 3.02
C CYS A 23 30.69 10.24 4.38
N GLY A 24 30.55 9.11 5.08
CA GLY A 24 30.27 9.05 6.52
C GLY A 24 28.83 8.74 6.94
N GLY A 25 27.97 8.20 6.07
CA GLY A 25 26.65 7.69 6.48
C GLY A 25 26.79 6.49 7.43
N SER A 26 25.85 6.32 8.36
CA SER A 26 25.79 5.13 9.20
C SER A 26 25.75 3.84 8.35
N ASN A 27 26.11 2.72 8.95
CA ASN A 27 25.97 1.41 8.30
C ASN A 27 24.53 0.87 8.39
N ASN A 28 23.57 1.70 8.78
CA ASN A 28 22.19 1.29 9.03
C ASN A 28 21.32 1.64 7.83
N ASN A 29 21.11 0.68 6.94
CA ASN A 29 20.32 0.83 5.73
C ASN A 29 18.87 0.41 6.01
N VAL A 30 17.92 1.32 5.81
CA VAL A 30 16.50 1.10 6.10
C VAL A 30 15.69 1.23 4.81
N ALA A 31 15.00 0.15 4.41
CA ALA A 31 14.00 0.22 3.35
C ALA A 31 12.69 0.77 3.93
N ILE A 32 12.25 1.89 3.38
CA ILE A 32 11.10 2.67 3.88
C ILE A 32 9.87 2.59 2.96
N GLY A 33 9.91 1.73 1.94
CA GLY A 33 8.86 1.63 0.93
C GLY A 33 8.98 2.67 -0.19
N PRO A 34 8.29 2.46 -1.33
CA PRO A 34 8.38 3.34 -2.49
C PRO A 34 7.98 4.79 -2.17
N ALA A 35 8.55 5.74 -2.91
CA ALA A 35 8.04 7.12 -2.90
C ALA A 35 6.55 7.13 -3.25
N GLY A 36 5.75 7.88 -2.49
CA GLY A 36 4.30 7.92 -2.69
C GLY A 36 3.54 6.71 -2.10
N SER A 37 4.16 5.94 -1.20
CA SER A 37 3.47 4.87 -0.46
C SER A 37 3.16 5.28 0.96
N ALA A 38 2.11 4.69 1.55
CA ALA A 38 1.83 4.84 2.97
C ALA A 38 2.96 4.31 3.85
N THR A 39 3.69 3.28 3.40
CA THR A 39 4.91 2.76 4.04
C THR A 39 5.95 3.85 4.25
N ASN A 40 6.16 4.70 3.23
CA ASN A 40 7.12 5.79 3.29
C ASN A 40 6.70 6.84 4.33
N THR A 41 5.42 7.18 4.36
CA THR A 41 4.85 8.11 5.36
C THR A 41 4.97 7.56 6.78
N ILE A 42 4.58 6.31 7.05
CA ILE A 42 4.66 5.72 8.39
C ILE A 42 6.11 5.48 8.84
N SER A 43 7.03 5.16 7.92
CA SER A 43 8.46 5.03 8.26
C SER A 43 9.02 6.34 8.80
N LYS A 44 8.66 7.48 8.20
CA LYS A 44 9.05 8.81 8.69
C LYS A 44 8.47 9.11 10.07
N LEU A 45 7.20 8.78 10.30
CA LEU A 45 6.57 8.92 11.62
C LEU A 45 7.25 8.05 12.68
N ILE A 46 7.68 6.83 12.34
CA ILE A 46 8.47 5.98 13.23
C ILE A 46 9.81 6.66 13.55
N PHE A 47 10.53 7.18 12.56
CA PHE A 47 11.80 7.89 12.80
C PHE A 47 11.62 9.11 13.70
N ASP A 48 10.56 9.90 13.47
CA ASP A 48 10.22 11.06 14.31
C ASP A 48 9.90 10.63 15.74
N ALA A 49 9.17 9.53 15.92
CA ALA A 49 8.80 8.98 17.22
C ALA A 49 10.00 8.51 18.05
N TYR A 50 11.04 8.00 17.37
CA TYR A 50 12.30 7.61 17.99
C TYR A 50 13.35 8.72 18.03
N GLU A 51 13.01 9.93 17.55
CA GLU A 51 13.91 11.08 17.48
C GLU A 51 15.23 10.73 16.76
N LEU A 52 15.15 10.05 15.61
CA LEU A 52 16.33 9.76 14.79
C LEU A 52 16.74 10.99 13.98
N GLU A 53 18.04 11.24 13.89
CA GLU A 53 18.62 12.40 13.20
C GLU A 53 19.22 12.05 11.84
N GLU A 54 19.45 13.08 11.01
CA GLU A 54 20.18 12.93 9.76
C GLU A 54 21.59 12.39 10.02
N GLY A 55 21.86 11.18 9.54
CA GLY A 55 23.14 10.49 9.71
C GLY A 55 23.03 9.18 10.51
N ASP A 56 21.96 8.96 11.26
CA ASP A 56 21.71 7.74 12.04
C ASP A 56 21.40 6.53 11.11
N TYR A 57 20.85 6.79 9.94
CA TYR A 57 20.45 5.78 8.95
C TYR A 57 20.57 6.29 7.50
N ASN A 58 20.60 5.37 6.54
CA ASN A 58 20.38 5.64 5.12
C ASN A 58 19.03 5.04 4.70
N THR A 59 18.22 5.80 3.96
CA THR A 59 16.91 5.35 3.48
C THR A 59 16.96 4.82 2.06
N PHE A 60 16.20 3.75 1.81
CA PHE A 60 16.00 3.16 0.49
C PHE A 60 14.50 3.07 0.17
N GLU A 61 14.11 3.62 -0.98
CA GLU A 61 12.71 3.65 -1.42
C GLU A 61 12.42 2.44 -2.32
N GLU A 62 12.36 1.26 -1.69
CA GLU A 62 12.24 -0.02 -2.40
C GLU A 62 10.84 -0.61 -2.24
N GLY A 63 10.41 -1.37 -3.25
CA GLY A 63 9.23 -2.25 -3.13
C GLY A 63 9.52 -3.41 -2.17
N PHE A 64 8.46 -4.07 -1.67
CA PHE A 64 8.62 -5.09 -0.62
C PHE A 64 9.47 -6.30 -1.05
N GLY A 65 9.43 -6.67 -2.33
CA GLY A 65 10.25 -7.75 -2.87
C GLY A 65 11.74 -7.41 -2.86
N ASP A 66 12.08 -6.25 -3.43
CA ASP A 66 13.45 -5.74 -3.49
C ASP A 66 14.00 -5.46 -2.08
N ALA A 67 13.17 -4.93 -1.18
CA ALA A 67 13.54 -4.72 0.22
C ALA A 67 13.85 -6.04 0.95
N ALA A 68 13.03 -7.09 0.74
CA ALA A 68 13.28 -8.40 1.31
C ALA A 68 14.58 -9.02 0.77
N GLU A 69 14.83 -8.95 -0.54
CA GLU A 69 16.10 -9.39 -1.13
C GLU A 69 17.29 -8.60 -0.58
N GLY A 70 17.15 -7.28 -0.42
CA GLY A 70 18.14 -6.42 0.20
C GLY A 70 18.47 -6.83 1.65
N VAL A 71 17.46 -7.22 2.44
CA VAL A 71 17.64 -7.74 3.80
C VAL A 71 18.35 -9.09 3.79
N GLN A 72 17.94 -9.99 2.90
CA GLN A 72 18.58 -11.29 2.72
C GLN A 72 20.07 -11.14 2.42
N ASP A 73 20.43 -10.22 1.53
CA ASP A 73 21.80 -10.02 1.06
C ASP A 73 22.66 -9.16 2.01
N GLY A 74 22.07 -8.61 3.06
CA GLY A 74 22.76 -7.73 4.02
C GLY A 74 23.01 -6.31 3.51
N ASN A 75 22.37 -5.92 2.41
CA ASN A 75 22.42 -4.55 1.89
C ASN A 75 21.41 -3.63 2.57
N ILE A 76 20.33 -4.18 3.12
CA ILE A 76 19.34 -3.50 3.96
C ILE A 76 19.36 -4.17 5.35
N ASN A 77 19.36 -3.38 6.41
CA ASN A 77 19.35 -3.89 7.78
C ASN A 77 17.93 -3.96 8.36
N ILE A 78 17.06 -3.03 7.99
CA ILE A 78 15.65 -2.99 8.41
C ILE A 78 14.78 -2.79 7.17
N SER A 79 13.71 -3.58 7.05
CA SER A 79 12.64 -3.32 6.10
C SER A 79 11.36 -3.01 6.87
N VAL A 80 10.82 -1.81 6.66
CA VAL A 80 9.51 -1.42 7.17
C VAL A 80 8.47 -1.72 6.10
N GLY A 81 7.38 -2.39 6.46
CA GLY A 81 6.28 -2.58 5.54
C GLY A 81 4.91 -2.54 6.15
N ILE A 82 3.92 -2.12 5.36
CA ILE A 82 2.52 -2.21 5.73
C ILE A 82 1.85 -3.27 4.85
N LEU A 83 1.47 -4.38 5.47
CA LEU A 83 1.20 -5.64 4.79
C LEU A 83 0.05 -6.37 5.47
N GLY A 84 -0.58 -7.28 4.73
CA GLY A 84 -1.46 -8.29 5.30
C GLY A 84 -0.69 -9.24 6.22
N LEU A 85 -1.42 -9.88 7.13
CA LEU A 85 -0.88 -10.86 8.06
C LEU A 85 -1.45 -12.25 7.74
N PRO A 86 -0.62 -13.27 7.44
CA PRO A 86 0.82 -13.20 7.15
C PRO A 86 1.12 -12.59 5.76
N ALA A 87 2.38 -12.20 5.56
CA ALA A 87 2.94 -11.69 4.31
C ALA A 87 3.95 -12.66 3.71
N SER A 88 3.72 -13.05 2.45
CA SER A 88 4.53 -14.07 1.76
C SER A 88 5.99 -13.65 1.54
N SER A 89 6.27 -12.34 1.44
CA SER A 89 7.64 -11.82 1.33
C SER A 89 8.43 -12.03 2.62
N ILE A 90 7.79 -11.89 3.79
CA ILE A 90 8.42 -12.14 5.09
C ILE A 90 8.65 -13.65 5.30
N GLU A 91 7.67 -14.49 4.94
CA GLU A 91 7.83 -15.95 4.99
C GLU A 91 8.98 -16.42 4.08
N SER A 92 9.07 -15.86 2.87
CA SER A 92 10.12 -16.18 1.90
C SER A 92 11.49 -15.72 2.39
N LEU A 93 11.57 -14.53 2.99
CA LEU A 93 12.79 -14.02 3.60
C LEU A 93 13.25 -14.95 4.73
N GLN A 94 12.35 -15.38 5.62
CA GLN A 94 12.69 -16.31 6.69
C GLN A 94 13.12 -17.68 6.16
N ALA A 95 12.45 -18.19 5.12
CA ALA A 95 12.83 -19.45 4.51
C ALA A 95 14.25 -19.42 3.89
N SER A 96 14.68 -18.26 3.39
CA SER A 96 15.99 -18.08 2.76
C SER A 96 17.10 -17.75 3.78
N ALA A 97 16.84 -16.81 4.69
CA ALA A 97 17.83 -16.29 5.63
C ALA A 97 17.94 -17.15 6.91
N GLY A 98 16.80 -17.63 7.42
CA GLY A 98 16.72 -18.50 8.58
C GLY A 98 16.88 -17.82 9.95
N ASP A 99 17.06 -16.50 9.98
CA ASP A 99 17.34 -15.70 11.17
C ASP A 99 16.57 -14.36 11.17
N VAL A 100 15.40 -14.31 10.53
CA VAL A 100 14.52 -13.13 10.54
C VAL A 100 13.90 -12.95 11.92
N LYS A 101 13.83 -11.69 12.35
CA LYS A 101 13.05 -11.27 13.52
C LYS A 101 12.26 -10.01 13.21
N MET A 102 11.28 -9.70 14.05
CA MET A 102 10.50 -8.47 13.98
C MET A 102 10.89 -7.51 15.10
N ILE A 103 10.94 -6.22 14.77
CA ILE A 103 11.15 -5.14 15.74
C ILE A 103 9.78 -4.71 16.28
N SER A 104 9.59 -4.83 17.59
CA SER A 104 8.42 -4.30 18.29
C SER A 104 8.57 -2.79 18.48
N LEU A 105 7.49 -2.05 18.26
CA LEU A 105 7.44 -0.63 18.61
C LEU A 105 7.32 -0.44 20.13
N SER A 106 7.86 0.66 20.65
CA SER A 106 7.68 1.08 22.04
C SER A 106 6.30 1.71 22.25
N ASP A 107 5.82 1.73 23.49
CA ASP A 107 4.53 2.33 23.84
C ASP A 107 4.54 3.85 23.55
N GLU A 108 5.68 4.51 23.74
CA GLU A 108 5.90 5.90 23.39
C GLU A 108 5.81 6.13 21.87
N ALA A 109 6.41 5.25 21.07
CA ALA A 109 6.37 5.38 19.62
C ALA A 109 4.95 5.14 19.07
N ILE A 110 4.26 4.13 19.60
CA ILE A 110 2.84 3.87 19.27
C ILE A 110 1.99 5.09 19.61
N SER A 111 2.13 5.64 20.82
CA SER A 111 1.37 6.82 21.25
C SER A 111 1.62 8.02 20.33
N TYR A 112 2.87 8.28 19.97
CA TYR A 112 3.22 9.35 19.03
C TYR A 112 2.56 9.14 17.67
N ILE A 113 2.60 7.92 17.14
CA ILE A 113 2.00 7.59 15.84
C ILE A 113 0.48 7.79 15.89
N GLU A 114 -0.20 7.31 16.92
CA GLU A 114 -1.66 7.46 17.06
C GLU A 114 -2.09 8.93 17.19
N GLU A 115 -1.31 9.74 17.91
CA GLU A 115 -1.57 11.18 18.07
C GLU A 115 -1.41 11.98 16.78
N ASN A 116 -0.56 11.51 15.86
CA ASN A 116 -0.19 12.22 14.64
C ASN A 116 -0.72 11.57 13.36
N SER A 117 -1.57 10.53 13.46
CA SER A 117 -2.06 9.81 12.28
C SER A 117 -3.37 9.04 12.49
N ALA A 118 -3.83 8.37 11.43
CA ALA A 118 -4.99 7.47 11.47
C ALA A 118 -4.66 6.05 11.95
N TYR A 119 -3.38 5.74 12.19
CA TYR A 119 -2.95 4.43 12.66
C TYR A 119 -3.39 4.16 14.10
N ARG A 120 -3.64 2.89 14.43
CA ARG A 120 -4.02 2.45 15.78
C ARG A 120 -3.14 1.33 16.28
N GLU A 121 -2.95 1.23 17.58
CA GLU A 121 -2.23 0.12 18.21
C GLU A 121 -2.77 -1.24 17.75
N MET A 122 -1.87 -2.16 17.45
CA MET A 122 -2.18 -3.57 17.23
C MET A 122 -1.05 -4.43 17.79
N THR A 123 -1.40 -5.66 18.17
CA THR A 123 -0.42 -6.72 18.46
C THR A 123 -0.45 -7.74 17.36
N ILE A 124 0.71 -8.08 16.79
CA ILE A 124 0.89 -9.27 15.95
C ILE A 124 1.09 -10.45 16.90
N PRO A 125 0.17 -11.41 16.94
CA PRO A 125 0.32 -12.60 17.78
C PRO A 125 1.56 -13.43 17.40
N ALA A 126 2.21 -14.06 18.38
CA ALA A 126 3.36 -14.94 18.16
C ALA A 126 3.08 -16.10 17.19
N ASP A 127 1.82 -16.53 17.05
CA ASP A 127 1.44 -17.60 16.11
C ASP A 127 1.19 -17.10 14.67
N SER A 128 1.41 -15.80 14.39
CA SER A 128 1.23 -15.23 13.05
C SER A 128 2.29 -15.67 12.06
N TYR A 129 3.49 -16.01 12.55
CA TYR A 129 4.60 -16.54 11.76
C TYR A 129 5.32 -17.62 12.56
N ASP A 130 5.75 -18.69 11.89
CA ASP A 130 6.43 -19.83 12.54
C ASP A 130 7.72 -19.47 13.30
N PHE A 131 8.36 -18.34 12.96
CA PHE A 131 9.61 -17.90 13.58
C PHE A 131 9.42 -16.94 14.76
N LEU A 132 8.21 -16.45 15.01
CA LEU A 132 7.96 -15.56 16.14
C LEU A 132 7.84 -16.36 17.44
N GLU A 133 8.63 -15.96 18.44
CA GLU A 133 8.58 -16.56 19.78
C GLU A 133 7.68 -15.78 20.75
N GLU A 134 7.41 -14.51 20.44
CA GLU A 134 6.61 -13.60 21.26
C GLU A 134 5.76 -12.65 20.41
N ASP A 135 4.75 -12.07 21.06
CA ASP A 135 3.87 -11.07 20.45
C ASP A 135 4.66 -9.79 20.12
N VAL A 136 4.36 -9.18 18.98
CA VAL A 136 5.03 -7.96 18.51
C VAL A 136 4.04 -6.79 18.57
N LYS A 137 4.37 -5.73 19.33
CA LYS A 137 3.57 -4.50 19.35
C LYS A 137 3.87 -3.66 18.13
N THR A 138 2.81 -3.17 17.50
CA THR A 138 2.91 -2.37 16.29
C THR A 138 1.66 -1.50 16.12
N VAL A 139 1.46 -0.95 14.93
CA VAL A 139 0.26 -0.23 14.54
C VAL A 139 -0.38 -0.84 13.29
N THR A 140 -1.67 -0.59 13.12
CA THR A 140 -2.49 -1.06 11.99
C THR A 140 -3.29 0.08 11.37
N ALA A 141 -3.68 -0.12 10.12
CA ALA A 141 -4.62 0.68 9.37
C ALA A 141 -5.51 -0.26 8.52
N TYR A 142 -6.45 0.31 7.76
CA TYR A 142 -7.26 -0.45 6.80
C TYR A 142 -6.80 -0.23 5.37
N ALA A 143 -6.69 -1.34 4.63
CA ALA A 143 -6.64 -1.36 3.18
C ALA A 143 -8.07 -1.25 2.64
N ILE A 144 -8.28 -0.29 1.75
CA ILE A 144 -9.58 0.03 1.18
C ILE A 144 -9.48 0.09 -0.36
N LEU A 145 -10.61 -0.14 -1.02
CA LEU A 145 -10.76 0.04 -2.45
C LEU A 145 -11.38 1.39 -2.75
N MET A 146 -10.70 2.20 -3.56
CA MET A 146 -11.19 3.47 -4.08
C MET A 146 -11.55 3.31 -5.56
N GLY A 147 -12.68 3.88 -5.97
CA GLY A 147 -13.15 3.92 -7.35
C GLY A 147 -13.19 5.34 -7.92
N ASN A 148 -12.91 5.44 -9.21
CA ASN A 148 -12.97 6.69 -9.96
C ASN A 148 -14.43 7.02 -10.33
N THR A 149 -14.97 8.13 -9.80
CA THR A 149 -16.37 8.55 -10.04
C THR A 149 -16.63 9.10 -11.45
N ASN A 150 -15.58 9.24 -12.27
CA ASN A 150 -15.68 9.59 -13.69
C ASN A 150 -15.78 8.35 -14.60
N THR A 151 -15.40 7.16 -14.12
CA THR A 151 -15.37 5.93 -14.94
C THR A 151 -16.23 4.79 -14.38
N ILE A 152 -16.46 4.74 -13.07
CA ILE A 152 -17.28 3.72 -12.42
C ILE A 152 -18.73 4.23 -12.29
N SER A 153 -19.67 3.60 -13.01
CA SER A 153 -21.10 3.93 -12.86
C SER A 153 -21.67 3.41 -11.54
N GLU A 154 -22.83 3.93 -11.14
CA GLU A 154 -23.56 3.44 -9.96
C GLU A 154 -23.76 1.91 -10.01
N GLU A 155 -24.16 1.38 -11.16
CA GLU A 155 -24.40 -0.06 -11.29
C GLU A 155 -23.10 -0.87 -11.19
N LEU A 156 -22.03 -0.40 -11.83
CA LEU A 156 -20.74 -1.08 -11.74
C LEU A 156 -20.19 -1.02 -10.31
N GLY A 157 -20.29 0.11 -9.62
CA GLY A 157 -19.86 0.21 -8.23
C GLY A 157 -20.65 -0.68 -7.28
N TYR A 158 -21.95 -0.88 -7.56
CA TYR A 158 -22.78 -1.87 -6.84
C TYR A 158 -22.26 -3.29 -7.07
N GLU A 159 -22.04 -3.68 -8.32
CA GLU A 159 -21.57 -5.03 -8.65
C GLU A 159 -20.14 -5.30 -8.14
N LEU A 160 -19.25 -4.30 -8.15
CA LEU A 160 -17.91 -4.41 -7.58
C LEU A 160 -17.96 -4.66 -6.07
N ALA A 161 -18.71 -3.84 -5.31
CA ALA A 161 -18.87 -3.99 -3.87
C ALA A 161 -19.52 -5.33 -3.51
N LYS A 162 -20.55 -5.72 -4.26
CA LYS A 162 -21.24 -7.00 -4.09
C LYS A 162 -20.32 -8.19 -4.33
N ALA A 163 -19.62 -8.22 -5.46
CA ALA A 163 -18.74 -9.33 -5.81
C ALA A 163 -17.56 -9.45 -4.83
N MET A 164 -17.05 -8.33 -4.29
CA MET A 164 -16.02 -8.38 -3.24
C MET A 164 -16.48 -9.14 -2.01
N ILE A 165 -17.74 -8.99 -1.60
CA ILE A 165 -18.28 -9.62 -0.38
C ILE A 165 -18.82 -11.02 -0.66
N GLU A 166 -19.63 -11.18 -1.71
CA GLU A 166 -20.34 -12.44 -2.00
C GLU A 166 -19.45 -13.52 -2.63
N ASN A 167 -18.35 -13.12 -3.28
CA ASN A 167 -17.41 -14.03 -3.94
C ASN A 167 -16.01 -14.04 -3.28
N SER A 168 -15.85 -13.49 -2.08
CA SER A 168 -14.56 -13.48 -1.35
C SER A 168 -13.97 -14.88 -1.13
N ASN A 169 -14.81 -15.91 -1.10
CA ASN A 169 -14.39 -17.31 -0.99
C ASN A 169 -13.70 -17.87 -2.24
N GLU A 170 -13.73 -17.16 -3.37
CA GLU A 170 -12.97 -17.50 -4.59
C GLU A 170 -11.52 -16.98 -4.51
N ILE A 171 -11.21 -16.08 -3.58
CA ILE A 171 -9.87 -15.55 -3.33
C ILE A 171 -9.11 -16.56 -2.47
N SER A 172 -7.97 -17.03 -3.00
CA SER A 172 -7.09 -17.98 -2.32
C SER A 172 -6.10 -17.29 -1.39
N HIS A 173 -5.80 -16.02 -1.67
CA HIS A 173 -4.99 -15.17 -0.81
C HIS A 173 -5.62 -15.01 0.58
N ALA A 174 -4.82 -15.13 1.66
CA ALA A 174 -5.32 -15.14 3.04
C ALA A 174 -6.23 -13.96 3.40
N GLN A 175 -5.91 -12.78 2.86
CA GLN A 175 -6.69 -11.55 3.08
C GLN A 175 -8.08 -11.56 2.43
N GLY A 176 -8.39 -12.46 1.50
CA GLY A 176 -9.75 -12.64 0.97
C GLY A 176 -10.76 -12.95 2.07
N ALA A 177 -10.36 -13.65 3.12
CA ALA A 177 -11.20 -13.94 4.28
C ALA A 177 -11.60 -12.69 5.10
N GLN A 178 -10.96 -11.54 4.87
CA GLN A 178 -11.27 -10.27 5.53
C GLN A 178 -12.35 -9.45 4.79
N MET A 179 -12.66 -9.81 3.54
CA MET A 179 -13.71 -9.19 2.73
C MET A 179 -15.09 -9.75 3.11
N THR A 180 -15.53 -9.39 4.30
CA THR A 180 -16.81 -9.82 4.89
C THR A 180 -17.74 -8.63 5.04
N LEU A 181 -19.04 -8.93 5.16
CA LEU A 181 -20.04 -7.88 5.41
C LEU A 181 -19.77 -7.13 6.73
N ASP A 182 -19.33 -7.84 7.76
CA ASP A 182 -19.01 -7.26 9.08
C ASP A 182 -17.87 -6.22 9.01
N ASN A 183 -16.94 -6.41 8.08
CA ASN A 183 -15.79 -5.52 7.91
C ASN A 183 -16.00 -4.46 6.81
N ALA A 184 -17.09 -4.55 6.03
CA ALA A 184 -17.19 -3.91 4.71
C ALA A 184 -17.02 -2.38 4.71
N LEU A 185 -17.32 -1.72 5.83
CA LEU A 185 -17.23 -0.26 6.00
C LEU A 185 -16.03 0.20 6.83
N ASN A 186 -15.13 -0.70 7.25
CA ASN A 186 -13.93 -0.31 7.98
C ASN A 186 -13.04 0.59 7.10
N GLY A 187 -12.60 1.74 7.65
CA GLY A 187 -11.80 2.71 6.93
C GLY A 187 -12.61 3.65 6.02
N LEU A 188 -13.94 3.62 6.10
CA LEU A 188 -14.82 4.57 5.40
C LEU A 188 -14.85 5.95 6.06
N GLU A 189 -14.42 6.07 7.32
CA GLU A 189 -14.48 7.33 8.08
C GLU A 189 -13.89 8.50 7.29
N ASP A 190 -14.58 9.64 7.25
CA ASP A 190 -14.20 10.85 6.51
C ASP A 190 -14.05 10.71 4.98
N LEU A 191 -14.41 9.57 4.39
CA LEU A 191 -14.42 9.36 2.95
C LEU A 191 -15.82 9.48 2.34
N PRO A 192 -15.94 9.97 1.09
CA PRO A 192 -17.16 9.82 0.33
C PRO A 192 -17.32 8.36 -0.13
N ILE A 193 -18.53 7.81 -0.02
CA ILE A 193 -18.85 6.46 -0.51
C ILE A 193 -19.40 6.52 -1.93
N HIS A 194 -19.01 5.58 -2.78
CA HIS A 194 -19.55 5.45 -4.13
C HIS A 194 -21.04 5.07 -4.06
N PRO A 195 -21.95 5.73 -4.81
CA PRO A 195 -23.40 5.52 -4.69
C PRO A 195 -23.84 4.07 -4.92
N GLY A 196 -23.18 3.36 -5.84
CA GLY A 196 -23.42 1.92 -6.04
C GLY A 196 -23.07 1.06 -4.84
N ALA A 197 -21.92 1.32 -4.21
CA ALA A 197 -21.47 0.60 -3.02
C ALA A 197 -22.36 0.93 -1.82
N ALA A 198 -22.71 2.21 -1.65
CA ALA A 198 -23.67 2.67 -0.66
C ALA A 198 -24.99 1.89 -0.76
N ARG A 199 -25.56 1.82 -1.98
CA ARG A 199 -26.79 1.06 -2.24
C ARG A 199 -26.66 -0.41 -1.84
N TYR A 200 -25.57 -1.07 -2.22
CA TYR A 200 -25.34 -2.47 -1.83
C TYR A 200 -25.31 -2.65 -0.31
N TYR A 201 -24.51 -1.84 0.39
CA TYR A 201 -24.35 -1.97 1.84
C TYR A 201 -25.63 -1.62 2.63
N GLU A 202 -26.40 -0.63 2.19
CA GLU A 202 -27.72 -0.33 2.74
C GLU A 202 -28.70 -1.50 2.56
N GLU A 203 -28.70 -2.16 1.39
CA GLU A 203 -29.52 -3.35 1.13
C GLU A 203 -29.11 -4.54 2.01
N GLN A 204 -27.83 -4.64 2.37
CA GLN A 204 -27.34 -5.61 3.34
C GLN A 204 -27.62 -5.21 4.80
N GLY A 205 -28.24 -4.05 5.03
CA GLY A 205 -28.64 -3.56 6.35
C GLY A 205 -27.53 -2.87 7.14
N LEU A 206 -26.46 -2.45 6.47
CA LEU A 206 -25.42 -1.62 7.08
C LEU A 206 -25.85 -0.16 7.12
N GLU A 207 -25.44 0.55 8.17
CA GLU A 207 -25.74 1.97 8.37
C GLU A 207 -24.43 2.78 8.37
N PHE A 208 -24.44 3.92 7.69
CA PHE A 208 -23.36 4.90 7.65
C PHE A 208 -23.95 6.30 7.39
N ASP A 209 -23.22 7.36 7.75
CA ASP A 209 -23.65 8.76 7.59
C ASP A 209 -22.72 9.57 6.66
N ASN A 210 -21.81 8.88 5.98
CA ASN A 210 -20.87 9.45 5.01
C ASN A 210 -21.57 10.12 3.83
N LEU A 211 -20.85 11.07 3.22
CA LEU A 211 -21.26 11.67 1.96
C LEU A 211 -21.33 10.60 0.85
N VAL A 212 -22.45 10.52 0.14
CA VAL A 212 -22.52 9.75 -1.11
C VAL A 212 -21.94 10.59 -2.24
N ALA A 213 -20.94 10.06 -2.95
CA ALA A 213 -20.21 10.77 -4.00
C ALA A 213 -21.11 11.12 -5.20
N GLU A 214 -20.85 12.26 -5.84
CA GLU A 214 -21.45 12.61 -7.12
C GLU A 214 -20.71 11.91 -8.27
N LEU A 215 -21.45 11.31 -9.21
CA LEU A 215 -20.88 10.66 -10.39
C LEU A 215 -20.82 11.62 -11.58
N ASN A 216 -19.72 11.55 -12.33
CA ASN A 216 -19.52 12.28 -13.58
C ASN A 216 -19.20 11.33 -14.74
N VAL A 217 -19.81 10.14 -14.73
CA VAL A 217 -19.57 9.10 -15.74
C VAL A 217 -20.19 9.49 -17.08
N ALA A 218 -19.33 9.88 -18.02
CA ALA A 218 -19.74 10.20 -19.39
C ALA A 218 -19.83 8.95 -20.27
N ASP A 219 -18.86 8.04 -20.15
CA ASP A 219 -18.79 6.77 -20.84
C ASP A 219 -18.05 5.76 -19.95
N GLN A 220 -18.72 4.67 -19.58
CA GLN A 220 -18.11 3.65 -18.73
C GLN A 220 -17.18 2.78 -19.58
N PRO A 221 -15.89 2.67 -19.24
CA PRO A 221 -15.00 1.73 -19.92
C PRO A 221 -15.34 0.29 -19.55
N ASN A 222 -15.20 -0.61 -20.53
CA ASN A 222 -15.28 -2.06 -20.28
C ASN A 222 -13.91 -2.62 -19.85
N GLU A 223 -12.81 -1.94 -20.16
CA GLU A 223 -11.46 -2.31 -19.74
C GLU A 223 -11.06 -1.42 -18.57
N LEU A 224 -10.94 -2.00 -17.39
CA LEU A 224 -10.69 -1.28 -16.14
C LEU A 224 -9.29 -1.59 -15.63
N THR A 225 -8.63 -0.57 -15.07
CA THR A 225 -7.32 -0.73 -14.45
C THR A 225 -7.41 -0.61 -12.93
N LEU A 226 -6.91 -1.64 -12.22
CA LEU A 226 -6.75 -1.66 -10.77
C LEU A 226 -5.29 -1.36 -10.40
N GLY A 227 -5.03 -0.23 -9.76
CA GLY A 227 -3.75 0.04 -9.10
C GLY A 227 -3.61 -0.77 -7.83
N THR A 228 -2.46 -1.43 -7.68
CA THR A 228 -2.16 -2.31 -6.54
C THR A 228 -1.01 -1.75 -5.72
N GLY A 229 0.13 -2.44 -5.67
CA GLY A 229 1.39 -2.02 -5.07
C GLY A 229 2.51 -2.87 -5.68
N SER A 230 3.70 -2.86 -5.08
CA SER A 230 4.83 -3.68 -5.56
C SER A 230 4.54 -5.19 -5.48
N SER A 231 5.11 -5.97 -6.39
CA SER A 231 4.91 -7.42 -6.53
C SER A 231 5.21 -8.27 -5.29
N GLY A 232 6.12 -7.85 -4.40
CA GLY A 232 6.39 -8.51 -3.12
C GLY A 232 5.46 -8.10 -1.97
N GLY A 233 4.48 -7.23 -2.24
CA GLY A 233 3.49 -6.77 -1.27
C GLY A 233 2.21 -7.59 -1.29
N THR A 234 1.30 -7.25 -0.38
CA THR A 234 -0.02 -7.90 -0.29
C THR A 234 -0.96 -7.46 -1.41
N TYR A 235 -0.91 -6.19 -1.82
CA TYR A 235 -1.84 -5.62 -2.81
C TYR A 235 -1.73 -6.28 -4.18
N TYR A 236 -0.52 -6.57 -4.67
CA TYR A 236 -0.33 -7.07 -6.03
C TYR A 236 -0.96 -8.46 -6.29
N PRO A 237 -0.62 -9.52 -5.53
CA PRO A 237 -1.24 -10.83 -5.72
C PRO A 237 -2.74 -10.80 -5.39
N LEU A 238 -3.15 -10.11 -4.32
CA LEU A 238 -4.56 -10.00 -3.93
C LEU A 238 -5.38 -9.28 -5.01
N GLY A 239 -4.88 -8.16 -5.54
CA GLY A 239 -5.55 -7.41 -6.59
C GLY A 239 -5.70 -8.19 -7.89
N GLY A 240 -4.75 -9.07 -8.22
CA GLY A 240 -4.89 -10.01 -9.34
C GLY A 240 -6.02 -11.03 -9.13
N GLU A 241 -6.17 -11.56 -7.91
CA GLU A 241 -7.28 -12.46 -7.58
C GLU A 241 -8.62 -11.72 -7.55
N MET A 242 -8.69 -10.51 -6.98
CA MET A 242 -9.88 -9.66 -7.02
C MET A 242 -10.32 -9.35 -8.45
N ALA A 243 -9.37 -8.97 -9.32
CA ALA A 243 -9.64 -8.76 -10.74
C ALA A 243 -10.19 -10.02 -11.42
N THR A 244 -9.64 -11.19 -11.09
CA THR A 244 -10.14 -12.49 -11.59
C THR A 244 -11.57 -12.76 -11.13
N VAL A 245 -11.89 -12.50 -9.86
CA VAL A 245 -13.24 -12.64 -9.31
C VAL A 245 -14.23 -11.74 -10.04
N TRP A 246 -13.90 -10.46 -10.23
CA TRP A 246 -14.77 -9.55 -10.98
C TRP A 246 -14.96 -9.97 -12.44
N ASN A 247 -13.89 -10.39 -13.12
CA ASN A 247 -13.97 -10.84 -14.51
C ASN A 247 -14.83 -12.10 -14.70
N ASN A 248 -14.96 -12.92 -13.66
CA ASN A 248 -15.78 -14.13 -13.69
C ASN A 248 -17.25 -13.86 -13.33
N ASN A 249 -17.53 -12.81 -12.57
CA ASN A 249 -18.84 -12.60 -11.93
C ASN A 249 -19.58 -11.34 -12.41
N ILE A 250 -18.90 -10.41 -13.08
CA ILE A 250 -19.49 -9.17 -13.59
C ILE A 250 -19.42 -9.18 -15.12
N ASP A 251 -20.58 -9.27 -15.76
CA ASP A 251 -20.67 -9.29 -17.22
C ASP A 251 -20.29 -7.93 -17.84
N GLY A 252 -19.50 -7.98 -18.92
CA GLY A 252 -19.24 -6.82 -19.76
C GLY A 252 -18.05 -5.95 -19.33
N ILE A 253 -17.30 -6.36 -18.31
CA ILE A 253 -16.03 -5.72 -17.92
C ILE A 253 -14.84 -6.68 -18.01
N ASN A 254 -13.64 -6.11 -18.04
CA ASN A 254 -12.38 -6.78 -17.87
C ASN A 254 -11.45 -5.89 -17.04
N VAL A 255 -11.15 -6.32 -15.80
CA VAL A 255 -10.26 -5.65 -14.87
C VAL A 255 -8.85 -6.24 -15.01
N THR A 256 -7.86 -5.37 -15.14
CA THR A 256 -6.44 -5.72 -15.12
C THR A 256 -5.75 -5.06 -13.92
N SER A 257 -5.07 -5.85 -13.09
CA SER A 257 -4.23 -5.31 -12.01
C SER A 257 -2.89 -4.80 -12.53
N THR A 258 -2.43 -3.69 -11.96
CA THR A 258 -1.18 -3.02 -12.33
C THR A 258 -0.32 -2.81 -11.08
N GLU A 259 0.96 -3.14 -11.18
CA GLU A 259 1.97 -2.84 -10.17
C GLU A 259 2.23 -1.33 -10.12
N THR A 260 2.25 -0.76 -8.91
CA THR A 260 2.41 0.68 -8.67
C THR A 260 3.21 0.92 -7.38
N GLY A 261 3.50 2.18 -7.07
CA GLY A 261 3.98 2.65 -5.77
C GLY A 261 2.93 2.63 -4.65
N ALA A 262 1.76 2.00 -4.86
CA ALA A 262 0.64 1.89 -3.92
C ALA A 262 -0.17 3.18 -3.72
N SER A 263 -0.53 3.51 -2.47
CA SER A 263 -1.68 4.37 -2.16
C SER A 263 -1.65 5.74 -2.84
N LEU A 264 -0.58 6.53 -2.71
CA LEU A 264 -0.60 7.91 -3.22
C LEU A 264 -0.51 7.91 -4.75
N GLU A 265 0.24 6.98 -5.35
CA GLU A 265 0.28 6.83 -6.80
C GLU A 265 -1.08 6.40 -7.37
N ASN A 266 -1.76 5.45 -6.72
CA ASN A 266 -3.08 4.98 -7.14
C ASN A 266 -4.11 6.12 -7.09
N LEU A 267 -4.15 6.87 -5.98
CA LEU A 267 -5.04 8.01 -5.79
C LEU A 267 -4.73 9.17 -6.76
N ALA A 268 -3.45 9.47 -6.99
CA ALA A 268 -3.04 10.47 -7.99
C ALA A 268 -3.37 10.03 -9.41
N SER A 269 -3.32 8.73 -9.71
CA SER A 269 -3.70 8.18 -11.01
C SER A 269 -5.21 8.20 -11.22
N ILE A 270 -6.00 7.98 -10.17
CA ILE A 270 -7.46 8.21 -10.18
C ILE A 270 -7.75 9.69 -10.47
N ARG A 271 -7.10 10.62 -9.75
CA ARG A 271 -7.23 12.08 -9.99
C ARG A 271 -7.02 12.46 -11.45
N ASP A 272 -6.04 11.84 -12.09
CA ASP A 272 -5.65 12.12 -13.47
C ASP A 272 -6.50 11.34 -14.52
N ASP A 273 -7.52 10.58 -14.10
CA ASP A 273 -8.33 9.68 -14.94
C ASP A 273 -7.50 8.63 -15.70
N LYS A 274 -6.37 8.21 -15.12
CA LYS A 274 -5.50 7.15 -15.67
C LYS A 274 -5.72 5.79 -15.02
N MET A 275 -6.58 5.74 -14.01
CA MET A 275 -6.88 4.55 -13.22
C MET A 275 -8.35 4.58 -12.78
N ASP A 276 -8.98 3.41 -12.84
CA ASP A 276 -10.41 3.25 -12.53
C ASP A 276 -10.64 2.82 -11.09
N LEU A 277 -9.74 1.96 -10.58
CA LEU A 277 -9.78 1.40 -9.25
C LEU A 277 -8.39 1.48 -8.63
N GLY A 278 -8.29 1.75 -7.33
CA GLY A 278 -7.02 1.83 -6.62
C GLY A 278 -7.12 1.29 -5.21
N MET A 279 -6.18 0.42 -4.83
CA MET A 279 -6.00 0.03 -3.43
C MET A 279 -5.29 1.16 -2.68
N SER A 280 -5.75 1.48 -1.48
CA SER A 280 -5.16 2.52 -0.65
C SER A 280 -5.25 2.16 0.83
N VAL A 281 -4.31 2.65 1.62
CA VAL A 281 -4.52 2.81 3.06
C VAL A 281 -5.56 3.92 3.27
N HIS A 282 -6.49 3.74 4.19
CA HIS A 282 -7.57 4.70 4.43
C HIS A 282 -7.07 6.12 4.80
N GLY A 283 -6.02 6.26 5.61
CA GLY A 283 -5.42 7.55 5.95
C GLY A 283 -5.02 8.40 4.73
N PRO A 284 -4.13 7.90 3.85
CA PRO A 284 -3.82 8.55 2.57
C PRO A 284 -5.02 8.84 1.68
N ALA A 285 -6.05 8.00 1.69
CA ALA A 285 -7.28 8.29 0.95
C ALA A 285 -8.02 9.50 1.54
N ILE A 286 -8.08 9.63 2.87
CA ILE A 286 -8.66 10.79 3.56
C ILE A 286 -7.88 12.05 3.21
N ASP A 287 -6.55 11.98 3.25
CA ASP A 287 -5.68 13.09 2.88
C ASP A 287 -5.89 13.51 1.41
N ALA A 288 -6.01 12.53 0.51
CA ALA A 288 -6.26 12.77 -0.91
C ALA A 288 -7.59 13.50 -1.16
N VAL A 289 -8.71 13.02 -0.60
CA VAL A 289 -10.02 13.66 -0.81
C VAL A 289 -10.11 15.04 -0.16
N LYS A 290 -9.29 15.31 0.88
CA LYS A 290 -9.21 16.62 1.55
C LYS A 290 -8.16 17.55 0.94
N GLY A 291 -7.28 17.06 0.05
CA GLY A 291 -6.14 17.82 -0.47
C GLY A 291 -5.12 18.19 0.62
N GLN A 292 -4.77 17.21 1.45
CA GLN A 292 -3.84 17.33 2.57
C GLN A 292 -2.68 16.32 2.43
N GLY A 293 -1.75 16.33 3.38
CA GLY A 293 -0.58 15.45 3.34
C GLY A 293 0.28 15.72 2.10
N ASP A 294 0.50 14.67 1.31
CA ASP A 294 1.28 14.72 0.06
C ASP A 294 0.46 15.20 -1.17
N PHE A 295 -0.79 15.62 -0.99
CA PHE A 295 -1.66 16.12 -2.06
C PHE A 295 -1.81 17.64 -2.01
N ASP A 296 -1.34 18.34 -3.06
CA ASP A 296 -1.47 19.81 -3.18
C ASP A 296 -2.90 20.29 -3.47
N ALA A 297 -3.80 19.38 -3.87
CA ALA A 297 -5.20 19.65 -4.18
C ALA A 297 -6.04 18.40 -3.94
N PRO A 298 -7.34 18.56 -3.61
CA PRO A 298 -8.27 17.43 -3.44
C PRO A 298 -8.35 16.51 -4.66
N VAL A 299 -8.41 15.21 -4.41
CA VAL A 299 -8.81 14.20 -5.40
C VAL A 299 -10.34 14.11 -5.37
N GLU A 300 -10.99 14.92 -6.22
CA GLU A 300 -12.45 15.08 -6.21
C GLU A 300 -13.21 13.89 -6.83
N ASN A 301 -12.52 13.04 -7.60
CA ASN A 301 -13.11 11.93 -8.34
C ASN A 301 -12.77 10.55 -7.76
N ALA A 302 -12.43 10.44 -6.47
CA ALA A 302 -12.21 9.17 -5.78
C ALA A 302 -13.28 8.93 -4.71
N ALA A 303 -13.89 7.75 -4.71
CA ALA A 303 -14.88 7.35 -3.72
C ALA A 303 -14.64 5.93 -3.20
N PHE A 304 -14.94 5.70 -1.93
CA PHE A 304 -14.83 4.40 -1.27
C PHE A 304 -15.79 3.40 -1.91
N ILE A 305 -15.28 2.21 -2.26
CA ILE A 305 -16.08 1.07 -2.71
C ILE A 305 -16.22 0.03 -1.59
N GLY A 306 -15.17 -0.25 -0.82
CA GLY A 306 -15.22 -1.28 0.21
C GLY A 306 -13.91 -1.47 0.95
N HIS A 307 -14.00 -1.99 2.17
CA HIS A 307 -12.85 -2.51 2.92
C HIS A 307 -12.29 -3.76 2.25
N ILE A 308 -10.96 -3.89 2.25
CA ILE A 308 -10.24 -5.05 1.71
C ILE A 308 -9.73 -5.93 2.86
N TYR A 309 -8.87 -5.40 3.73
CA TYR A 309 -8.32 -6.10 4.90
C TYR A 309 -7.65 -5.12 5.89
N PRO A 310 -7.48 -5.48 7.18
CA PRO A 310 -6.60 -4.75 8.08
C PRO A 310 -5.14 -4.94 7.66
N GLU A 311 -4.42 -3.85 7.42
CA GLU A 311 -3.00 -3.88 7.09
C GLU A 311 -2.15 -3.45 8.28
N VAL A 312 -1.06 -4.16 8.51
CA VAL A 312 -0.27 -4.11 9.73
C VAL A 312 1.13 -3.66 9.41
N VAL A 313 1.66 -2.73 10.20
CA VAL A 313 3.06 -2.34 10.11
C VAL A 313 3.92 -3.49 10.64
N GLN A 314 4.78 -4.01 9.79
CA GLN A 314 5.67 -5.14 10.05
C GLN A 314 7.09 -4.67 9.76
N ILE A 315 7.92 -4.70 10.79
CA ILE A 315 9.29 -4.17 10.74
C ILE A 315 10.22 -5.37 10.91
N VAL A 316 10.88 -5.76 9.83
CA VAL A 316 11.72 -6.96 9.81
C VAL A 316 13.20 -6.62 9.73
N THR A 317 13.99 -7.41 10.43
CA THR A 317 15.45 -7.38 10.42
C THR A 317 15.98 -8.81 10.56
N ARG A 318 17.30 -8.99 10.60
CA ARG A 318 17.94 -10.29 10.83
C ARG A 318 18.71 -10.26 12.15
N GLU A 319 18.75 -11.40 12.84
CA GLU A 319 19.48 -11.54 14.10
C GLU A 319 20.95 -11.12 13.97
N GLU A 320 21.59 -11.42 12.84
CA GLU A 320 23.01 -11.13 12.63
C GLU A 320 23.36 -9.64 12.62
N PHE A 321 22.39 -8.75 12.37
CA PHE A 321 22.61 -7.30 12.39
C PHE A 321 22.66 -6.73 13.81
N GLY A 322 22.17 -7.48 14.81
CA GLY A 322 22.20 -7.05 16.21
C GLY A 322 21.36 -5.79 16.50
N ILE A 323 20.32 -5.53 15.69
CA ILE A 323 19.38 -4.42 15.88
C ILE A 323 18.11 -4.96 16.53
N ASP A 324 17.78 -4.53 17.75
CA ASP A 324 16.58 -4.96 18.48
C ASP A 324 15.50 -3.88 18.49
N SER A 325 15.88 -2.62 18.25
CA SER A 325 15.03 -1.45 18.34
C SER A 325 15.50 -0.33 17.41
N PHE A 326 14.66 0.69 17.16
CA PHE A 326 15.10 1.87 16.40
C PHE A 326 16.10 2.73 17.19
N GLU A 327 16.14 2.65 18.52
CA GLU A 327 17.16 3.31 19.33
C GLU A 327 18.58 2.82 19.03
N ASP A 328 18.74 1.60 18.54
CA ASP A 328 20.04 1.04 18.15
C ASP A 328 20.62 1.70 16.89
N LEU A 329 19.86 2.57 16.21
CA LEU A 329 20.30 3.30 15.03
C LEU A 329 21.08 4.58 15.35
N LYS A 330 21.08 5.04 16.61
CA LYS A 330 21.75 6.27 17.10
C LYS A 330 23.25 6.11 17.36
#